data_AF-A0A7W1CEH8-F1
#
_entry.id   AF-A0A7W1CEH8-F1
#
_cell.length_a   1.000
_cell.length_b   1.000
_cell.length_c   1.000
_cell.angle_alpha   90.00
_cell.angle_beta   90.00
_cell.angle_gamma   90.00
#
_symmetry.space_group_name_H-M   'P 1'
#
loop_
_entity.id
_entity.type
_entity.pdbx_description
1 polymer ?
#
loop_
_entity_poly.entity_id
_entity_poly.type
_entity_poly.pdbx_seq_one_letter_code
_entity_poly.pdbx_strand_id
1 'polypeptide(L)'
;MFTKIIHTVILTVLTAIFTFAQTSSPVPTPQSSPSPVSLETILTEAEKQTIAYRENFANLLAEEAKVFEKYDKKGKAGDKRTVESNFLVYQSAKNTNSISEYRNVTRVDGKTVGDNAKRAEDFFEKVLKSTTADKELERIRDENSRYDKNLVINGITLNQAVVLAAHIRPSFVFKLVEREQFEGREMFVISYQQKSKSPYISVNEENKSDKLFLEFDVDTPDSVKELGALLR
;
A
#
# COMPACT_ATOMS: atom_id res chain seq x y z
N MET A 1 27.48 -6.69 -4.09
CA MET A 1 26.37 -6.98 -5.02
C MET A 1 25.29 -5.93 -4.75
N PHE A 2 25.26 -4.84 -5.53
CA PHE A 2 24.36 -3.71 -5.27
C PHE A 2 23.17 -3.78 -6.23
N THR A 3 22.01 -4.11 -5.69
CA THR A 3 20.75 -4.09 -6.44
C THR A 3 20.24 -2.64 -6.46
N LYS A 4 20.40 -1.93 -7.58
CA LYS A 4 19.63 -0.72 -7.85
C LYS A 4 18.18 -1.15 -8.05
N ILE A 5 17.34 -0.93 -7.05
CA ILE A 5 15.90 -1.14 -7.17
C ILE A 5 15.30 0.16 -7.69
N ILE A 6 14.98 0.20 -8.98
CA ILE A 6 14.16 1.25 -9.57
C ILE A 6 12.71 0.80 -9.36
N HIS A 7 12.06 1.31 -8.30
CA HIS A 7 10.62 1.17 -8.15
C HIS A 7 9.96 2.23 -9.04
N THR A 8 9.49 1.82 -10.21
CA THR A 8 8.47 2.59 -10.95
C THR A 8 7.11 2.09 -10.47
N VAL A 9 6.56 2.74 -9.45
CA VAL A 9 5.16 2.53 -9.05
C VAL A 9 4.32 3.39 -9.99
N ILE A 10 3.66 2.76 -10.96
CA ILE A 10 2.59 3.41 -11.73
C ILE A 10 1.35 3.39 -10.84
N LEU A 11 1.10 4.52 -10.16
CA LEU A 11 -0.09 4.72 -9.34
C LEU A 11 -1.30 4.86 -10.28
N THR A 12 -2.13 3.82 -10.36
CA THR A 12 -3.42 3.93 -11.06
C THR A 12 -4.44 4.44 -10.04
N VAL A 13 -4.86 5.69 -10.17
CA VAL A 13 -5.85 6.31 -9.29
C VAL A 13 -7.23 5.75 -9.63
N LEU A 14 -7.90 5.16 -8.63
CA LEU A 14 -9.28 4.70 -8.74
C LEU A 14 -10.22 5.90 -8.59
N THR A 15 -10.90 6.29 -9.67
CA THR A 15 -11.79 7.47 -9.71
C THR A 15 -13.18 7.14 -9.14
N ALA A 16 -13.61 7.84 -8.09
CA ALA A 16 -15.01 7.86 -7.67
C ALA A 16 -15.83 8.75 -8.63
N ILE A 17 -16.85 8.15 -9.26
CA ILE A 17 -17.73 8.83 -10.24
C ILE A 17 -18.77 9.65 -9.46
N PHE A 18 -18.73 10.97 -9.60
CA PHE A 18 -19.83 11.86 -9.22
C PHE A 18 -20.47 12.44 -10.49
N THR A 19 -21.73 12.09 -10.73
CA THR A 19 -22.55 12.63 -11.82
C THR A 19 -23.12 13.98 -11.39
N PHE A 20 -22.74 15.06 -12.05
CA PHE A 20 -23.41 16.36 -11.89
C PHE A 20 -23.99 16.85 -13.21
N ALA A 21 -25.22 17.37 -13.10
CA ALA A 21 -26.04 17.89 -14.18
C ALA A 21 -25.40 19.11 -14.86
N GLN A 22 -25.55 19.20 -16.18
CA GLN A 22 -25.08 20.31 -16.99
C GLN A 22 -25.88 21.59 -16.71
N THR A 23 -25.22 22.63 -16.22
CA THR A 23 -25.72 24.01 -16.28
C THR A 23 -24.86 24.80 -17.26
N SER A 24 -25.52 25.58 -18.13
CA SER A 24 -24.89 26.42 -19.14
C SER A 24 -24.06 27.54 -18.50
N SER A 25 -22.75 27.58 -18.76
CA SER A 25 -21.86 28.61 -18.23
C SER A 25 -21.87 29.90 -19.07
N PRO A 26 -21.80 31.09 -18.44
CA PRO A 26 -21.57 32.37 -19.12
C PRO A 26 -20.09 32.53 -19.54
N VAL A 27 -19.87 33.45 -20.50
CA VAL A 27 -18.60 33.77 -21.17
C VAL A 27 -17.46 34.08 -20.16
N PRO A 28 -16.24 33.51 -20.34
CA PRO A 28 -15.14 33.71 -19.40
C PRO A 28 -14.45 35.07 -19.58
N THR A 29 -14.42 35.86 -18.51
CA THR A 29 -13.52 37.01 -18.32
C THR A 29 -12.05 36.53 -18.27
N PRO A 30 -11.04 37.37 -18.60
CA PRO A 30 -9.64 36.97 -18.55
C PRO A 30 -9.26 36.62 -17.11
N GLN A 31 -9.16 35.32 -16.83
CA GLN A 31 -8.67 34.81 -15.55
C GLN A 31 -7.20 35.19 -15.44
N SER A 32 -6.87 36.03 -14.46
CA SER A 32 -5.50 36.18 -13.98
C SER A 32 -4.93 34.79 -13.73
N SER A 33 -3.80 34.45 -14.39
CA SER A 33 -3.14 33.16 -14.23
C SER A 33 -2.98 32.87 -12.74
N PRO A 34 -3.54 31.76 -12.21
CA PRO A 34 -3.41 31.44 -10.80
C PRO A 34 -1.93 31.37 -10.44
N SER A 35 -1.54 31.96 -9.30
CA SER A 35 -0.17 31.88 -8.78
C SER A 35 0.29 30.41 -8.75
N PRO A 36 1.56 30.12 -9.07
CA PRO A 36 2.03 28.74 -9.11
C PRO A 36 1.85 28.08 -7.74
N VAL A 37 1.04 27.02 -7.70
CA VAL A 37 0.83 26.19 -6.50
C VAL A 37 2.19 25.65 -6.05
N SER A 38 2.50 25.79 -4.76
CA SER A 38 3.78 25.33 -4.21
C SER A 38 3.83 23.80 -4.11
N LEU A 39 5.02 23.22 -4.22
CA LEU A 39 5.21 21.77 -4.02
C LEU A 39 4.73 21.31 -2.64
N GLU A 40 4.96 22.11 -1.60
CA GLU A 40 4.53 21.75 -0.24
C GLU A 40 3.00 21.68 -0.13
N THR A 41 2.29 22.61 -0.80
CA THR A 41 0.83 22.58 -0.90
C THR A 41 0.37 21.31 -1.61
N ILE A 42 1.00 20.94 -2.73
CA ILE A 42 0.66 19.73 -3.48
C ILE A 42 0.85 18.48 -2.61
N LEU A 43 2.00 18.36 -1.92
CA LEU A 43 2.30 17.20 -1.07
C LEU A 43 1.33 17.08 0.11
N THR A 44 0.98 18.21 0.73
CA THR A 44 0.03 18.27 1.85
C THR A 44 -1.38 17.84 1.41
N GLU A 45 -1.85 18.33 0.26
CA GLU A 45 -3.16 17.90 -0.25
C GLU A 45 -3.15 16.43 -0.69
N ALA A 46 -2.06 15.96 -1.30
CA ALA A 46 -1.91 14.56 -1.69
C ALA A 46 -1.90 13.61 -0.47
N GLU A 47 -1.27 14.00 0.64
CA GLU A 47 -1.33 13.25 1.90
C GLU A 47 -2.76 13.13 2.43
N LYS A 48 -3.54 14.22 2.41
CA LYS A 48 -4.96 14.17 2.81
C LYS A 48 -5.75 13.17 1.97
N GLN A 49 -5.46 13.08 0.66
CA GLN A 49 -6.08 12.08 -0.21
C GLN A 49 -5.63 10.66 0.15
N THR A 50 -4.38 10.43 0.52
CA THR A 50 -3.92 9.13 1.04
C THR A 50 -4.64 8.73 2.33
N ILE A 51 -4.84 9.67 3.26
CA ILE A 51 -5.58 9.42 4.51
C ILE A 51 -7.03 9.07 4.18
N ALA A 52 -7.70 9.90 3.35
CA ALA A 52 -9.08 9.66 2.94
C ALA A 52 -9.25 8.33 2.18
N TYR A 53 -8.28 7.97 1.34
CA TYR A 53 -8.24 6.66 0.70
C TYR A 53 -8.25 5.56 1.76
N ARG A 54 -7.34 5.61 2.73
CA ARG A 54 -7.21 4.57 3.76
C ARG A 54 -8.46 4.45 4.62
N GLU A 55 -9.06 5.56 5.02
CA GLU A 55 -10.30 5.59 5.81
C GLU A 55 -11.46 4.92 5.06
N ASN A 56 -11.60 5.20 3.76
CA ASN A 56 -12.61 4.55 2.93
C ASN A 56 -12.29 3.07 2.64
N PHE A 57 -11.01 2.75 2.55
CA PHE A 57 -10.52 1.39 2.27
C PHE A 57 -10.66 0.45 3.47
N ALA A 58 -10.75 0.99 4.70
CA ALA A 58 -10.77 0.23 5.93
C ALA A 58 -11.93 -0.78 6.07
N ASN A 59 -13.01 -0.60 5.28
CA ASN A 59 -14.19 -1.48 5.28
C ASN A 59 -14.32 -2.28 3.97
N LEU A 60 -13.25 -2.43 3.19
CA LEU A 60 -13.30 -3.11 1.90
C LEU A 60 -13.32 -4.64 2.04
N LEU A 61 -14.25 -5.26 1.32
CA LEU A 61 -14.23 -6.66 0.91
C LEU A 61 -14.20 -6.71 -0.63
N ALA A 62 -13.21 -7.38 -1.20
CA ALA A 62 -13.03 -7.44 -2.65
C ALA A 62 -12.43 -8.78 -3.10
N GLU A 63 -12.55 -9.06 -4.39
CA GLU A 63 -11.69 -10.05 -5.05
C GLU A 63 -10.40 -9.37 -5.51
N GLU A 64 -9.24 -9.95 -5.20
CA GLU A 64 -7.92 -9.42 -5.57
C GLU A 64 -7.17 -10.45 -6.42
N ALA A 65 -6.54 -9.99 -7.50
CA ALA A 65 -5.57 -10.76 -8.27
C ALA A 65 -4.17 -10.14 -8.17
N LYS A 66 -3.24 -10.85 -7.53
CA LYS A 66 -1.83 -10.45 -7.41
C LYS A 66 -0.99 -11.17 -8.45
N VAL A 67 -0.28 -10.41 -9.29
CA VAL A 67 0.61 -10.95 -10.32
C VAL A 67 2.06 -10.68 -9.94
N PHE A 68 2.83 -11.75 -9.79
CA PHE A 68 4.28 -11.71 -9.59
C PHE A 68 4.97 -12.01 -10.92
N GLU A 69 5.88 -11.15 -11.32
CA GLU A 69 6.70 -11.35 -12.51
C GLU A 69 8.18 -11.16 -12.15
N LYS A 70 8.97 -12.22 -12.37
CA LYS A 70 10.42 -12.17 -12.14
C LYS A 70 11.11 -11.73 -13.42
N TYR A 71 11.95 -10.70 -13.33
CA TYR A 71 12.78 -10.25 -14.44
C TYR A 71 14.23 -10.71 -14.24
N ASP A 72 14.89 -11.11 -15.33
CA ASP A 72 16.33 -11.38 -15.30
C ASP A 72 17.16 -10.10 -15.31
N LYS A 73 18.50 -10.23 -15.23
CA LYS A 73 19.43 -9.07 -15.25
C LYS A 73 19.37 -8.25 -16.54
N LYS A 74 18.78 -8.79 -17.61
CA LYS A 74 18.60 -8.13 -18.91
C LYS A 74 17.20 -7.54 -19.07
N GLY A 75 16.36 -7.61 -18.04
CA GLY A 75 14.98 -7.14 -18.07
C GLY A 75 14.03 -8.07 -18.83
N LYS A 76 14.44 -9.31 -19.15
CA LYS A 76 13.54 -10.28 -19.76
C LYS A 76 12.63 -10.88 -18.70
N ALA A 77 11.33 -10.87 -18.95
CA ALA A 77 10.35 -11.57 -18.12
C ALA A 77 10.65 -13.06 -18.06
N GLY A 78 10.67 -13.61 -16.86
CA GLY A 78 10.86 -15.02 -16.52
C GLY A 78 9.59 -15.59 -15.91
N ASP A 79 9.72 -16.26 -14.76
CA ASP A 79 8.60 -16.87 -14.06
C ASP A 79 7.51 -15.85 -13.70
N LYS A 80 6.28 -16.14 -14.11
CA LYS A 80 5.05 -15.45 -13.69
C LYS A 80 4.29 -16.31 -12.68
N ARG A 81 3.68 -15.68 -11.67
CA ARG A 81 2.70 -16.32 -10.79
C ARG A 81 1.49 -15.41 -10.63
N THR A 82 0.29 -15.98 -10.65
CA THR A 82 -0.96 -15.27 -10.35
C THR A 82 -1.60 -15.87 -9.12
N VAL A 83 -1.98 -15.03 -8.16
CA VAL A 83 -2.67 -15.44 -6.92
C VAL A 83 -3.98 -14.67 -6.86
N GLU A 84 -5.10 -15.40 -6.85
CA GLU A 84 -6.44 -14.83 -6.65
C GLU A 84 -6.87 -15.04 -5.20
N SER A 85 -7.49 -14.03 -4.59
CA SER A 85 -7.91 -14.09 -3.20
C SER A 85 -9.18 -13.29 -2.93
N ASN A 86 -9.90 -13.68 -1.89
CA ASN A 86 -10.85 -12.79 -1.23
C ASN A 86 -10.05 -11.91 -0.28
N PHE A 87 -10.00 -10.62 -0.58
CA PHE A 87 -9.30 -9.59 0.16
C PHE A 87 -10.26 -8.93 1.15
N LEU A 88 -9.82 -8.77 2.40
CA LEU A 88 -10.52 -7.97 3.39
C LEU A 88 -9.53 -7.10 4.16
N VAL A 89 -9.98 -5.91 4.56
CA VAL A 89 -9.29 -5.15 5.60
C VAL A 89 -9.80 -5.60 6.96
N TYR A 90 -8.90 -6.18 7.75
CA TYR A 90 -9.16 -6.67 9.09
C TYR A 90 -8.88 -5.54 10.09
N GLN A 91 -9.85 -5.23 10.93
CA GLN A 91 -9.68 -4.36 12.09
C GLN A 91 -9.54 -5.24 13.34
N SER A 92 -8.48 -5.02 14.13
CA SER A 92 -8.23 -5.80 15.34
C SER A 92 -9.33 -5.55 16.39
N ALA A 93 -9.81 -6.65 16.97
CA ALA A 93 -10.72 -6.60 18.12
C ALA A 93 -10.02 -6.09 19.40
N LYS A 94 -8.68 -6.08 19.45
CA LYS A 94 -7.89 -5.62 20.61
C LYS A 94 -7.53 -4.14 20.52
N ASN A 95 -7.49 -3.59 19.31
CA ASN A 95 -7.19 -2.19 19.06
C ASN A 95 -7.86 -1.76 17.76
N THR A 96 -8.89 -0.92 17.84
CA THR A 96 -9.64 -0.44 16.67
C THR A 96 -8.80 0.41 15.72
N ASN A 97 -7.67 0.96 16.18
CA ASN A 97 -6.74 1.70 15.33
C ASN A 97 -5.74 0.78 14.61
N SER A 98 -5.73 -0.52 14.94
CA SER A 98 -4.89 -1.52 14.32
C SER A 98 -5.65 -2.21 13.20
N ILE A 99 -5.25 -1.92 11.97
CA ILE A 99 -5.83 -2.49 10.75
C ILE A 99 -4.77 -3.26 9.97
N SER A 100 -5.20 -4.30 9.26
CA SER A 100 -4.32 -5.16 8.46
C SER A 100 -5.02 -5.64 7.21
N GLU A 101 -4.25 -5.97 6.19
CA GLU A 101 -4.76 -6.66 5.02
C GLU A 101 -4.83 -8.16 5.33
N TYR A 102 -5.95 -8.83 5.03
CA TYR A 102 -6.04 -10.29 5.04
C TYR A 102 -6.49 -10.81 3.67
N ARG A 103 -5.84 -11.88 3.21
CA ARG A 103 -6.09 -12.49 1.90
C ARG A 103 -6.39 -13.96 2.06
N ASN A 104 -7.64 -14.36 1.87
CA ASN A 104 -8.00 -15.76 1.73
C ASN A 104 -7.79 -16.20 0.28
N VAL A 105 -6.67 -16.86 0.01
CA VAL A 105 -6.30 -17.29 -1.35
C VAL A 105 -7.27 -18.36 -1.86
N THR A 106 -7.86 -18.11 -3.02
CA THR A 106 -8.85 -18.97 -3.67
C THR A 106 -8.26 -19.71 -4.88
N ARG A 107 -7.33 -19.09 -5.62
CA ARG A 107 -6.61 -19.74 -6.72
C ARG A 107 -5.14 -19.35 -6.78
N VAL A 108 -4.31 -20.27 -7.28
CA VAL A 108 -2.90 -20.04 -7.62
C VAL A 108 -2.63 -20.60 -9.01
N ASP A 109 -2.16 -19.74 -9.91
CA ASP A 109 -1.88 -20.08 -11.31
C ASP A 109 -3.08 -20.79 -11.99
N GLY A 110 -4.29 -20.27 -11.73
CA GLY A 110 -5.57 -20.79 -12.22
C GLY A 110 -6.09 -22.03 -11.50
N LYS A 111 -5.33 -22.61 -10.57
CA LYS A 111 -5.74 -23.81 -9.81
C LYS A 111 -6.41 -23.42 -8.50
N THR A 112 -7.60 -23.96 -8.26
CA THR A 112 -8.34 -23.75 -7.00
C THR A 112 -7.55 -24.27 -5.81
N VAL A 113 -7.52 -23.49 -4.74
CA VAL A 113 -7.04 -23.91 -3.41
C VAL A 113 -8.20 -24.55 -2.67
N GLY A 114 -8.07 -25.85 -2.36
CA GLY A 114 -9.07 -26.60 -1.60
C GLY A 114 -9.20 -26.13 -0.15
N ASP A 115 -10.38 -26.35 0.43
CA ASP A 115 -10.71 -26.08 1.85
C ASP A 115 -10.47 -24.64 2.32
N ASN A 116 -10.41 -23.67 1.41
CA ASN A 116 -10.10 -22.27 1.73
C ASN A 116 -11.10 -21.63 2.71
N ALA A 117 -12.39 -21.97 2.63
CA ALA A 117 -13.41 -21.47 3.54
C ALA A 117 -13.19 -21.99 4.97
N LYS A 118 -13.07 -23.32 5.13
CA LYS A 118 -12.77 -23.94 6.42
C LYS A 118 -11.45 -23.44 7.00
N ARG A 119 -10.43 -23.25 6.14
CA ARG A 119 -9.14 -22.70 6.54
C ARG A 119 -9.26 -21.29 7.09
N ALA A 120 -10.06 -20.44 6.46
CA ALA A 120 -10.29 -19.07 6.93
C ALA A 120 -11.02 -19.07 8.29
N GLU A 121 -12.01 -19.93 8.48
CA GLU A 121 -12.69 -20.12 9.77
C GLU A 121 -11.69 -20.55 10.86
N ASP A 122 -10.95 -21.65 10.63
CA ASP A 122 -9.94 -22.17 11.56
C ASP A 122 -8.84 -21.12 11.83
N PHE A 123 -8.53 -20.25 10.86
CA PHE A 123 -7.58 -19.15 11.00
C PHE A 123 -8.12 -18.05 11.93
N PHE A 124 -9.34 -17.55 11.68
CA PHE A 124 -9.91 -16.49 12.51
C PHE A 124 -10.19 -16.97 13.93
N GLU A 125 -10.53 -18.23 14.15
CA GLU A 125 -10.57 -18.81 15.50
C GLU A 125 -9.23 -18.69 16.24
N LYS A 126 -8.10 -18.81 15.54
CA LYS A 126 -6.76 -18.64 16.12
C LYS A 126 -6.42 -17.17 16.34
N VAL A 127 -6.83 -16.29 15.44
CA VAL A 127 -6.67 -14.83 15.60
C VAL A 127 -7.41 -14.35 16.84
N LEU A 128 -8.67 -14.77 17.03
CA LEU A 128 -9.47 -14.41 18.21
C LEU A 128 -8.85 -14.86 19.54
N LYS A 129 -8.02 -15.92 19.52
CA LYS A 129 -7.28 -16.42 20.69
C LYS A 129 -5.98 -15.65 20.96
N SER A 130 -5.59 -14.71 20.10
CA SER A 130 -4.43 -13.85 20.34
C SER A 130 -4.66 -12.92 21.53
N THR A 131 -3.61 -12.71 22.31
CA THR A 131 -3.64 -11.90 23.53
C THR A 131 -3.45 -10.41 23.27
N THR A 132 -2.85 -10.04 22.13
CA THR A 132 -2.50 -8.65 21.76
C THR A 132 -2.79 -8.40 20.28
N ALA A 133 -3.00 -7.14 19.91
CA ALA A 133 -3.17 -6.73 18.51
C ALA A 133 -1.95 -7.14 17.66
N ASP A 134 -0.74 -6.96 18.17
CA ASP A 134 0.49 -7.31 17.45
C ASP A 134 0.54 -8.80 17.06
N LYS A 135 0.09 -9.69 17.95
CA LYS A 135 0.00 -11.13 17.65
C LYS A 135 -1.11 -11.46 16.64
N GLU A 136 -2.17 -10.65 16.57
CA GLU A 136 -3.16 -10.78 15.50
C GLU A 136 -2.54 -10.39 14.15
N LEU A 137 -1.85 -9.25 14.10
CA LEU A 137 -1.18 -8.76 12.90
C LEU A 137 -0.10 -9.72 12.39
N GLU A 138 0.75 -10.25 13.29
CA GLU A 138 1.77 -11.24 12.97
C GLU A 138 1.17 -12.48 12.32
N ARG A 139 0.12 -13.06 12.91
CA ARG A 139 -0.59 -14.22 12.34
C ARG A 139 -1.20 -13.93 10.96
N ILE A 140 -1.75 -12.73 10.78
CA ILE A 140 -2.31 -12.31 9.48
C ILE A 140 -1.22 -12.21 8.42
N ARG A 141 -0.08 -11.60 8.76
CA ARG A 141 1.08 -11.49 7.84
C ARG A 141 1.61 -12.86 7.45
N ASP A 142 1.74 -13.76 8.43
CA ASP A 142 2.18 -15.14 8.20
C ASP A 142 1.24 -15.86 7.23
N GLU A 143 -0.07 -15.79 7.47
CA GLU A 143 -1.06 -16.44 6.61
C GLU A 143 -1.06 -15.86 5.19
N ASN A 144 -0.96 -14.52 5.05
CA ASN A 144 -0.88 -13.85 3.76
C ASN A 144 0.35 -14.28 2.94
N SER A 145 1.49 -14.46 3.60
CA SER A 145 2.77 -14.75 2.93
C SER A 145 2.86 -16.16 2.33
N ARG A 146 1.90 -17.03 2.64
CA ARG A 146 1.95 -18.47 2.33
C ARG A 146 2.10 -18.78 0.84
N TYR A 147 1.49 -17.97 -0.02
CA TYR A 147 1.48 -18.16 -1.48
C TYR A 147 2.38 -17.17 -2.23
N ASP A 148 2.92 -16.19 -1.50
CA ASP A 148 3.81 -15.16 -2.03
C ASP A 148 5.18 -15.79 -2.42
N LYS A 149 5.58 -15.61 -3.69
CA LYS A 149 6.87 -16.09 -4.21
C LYS A 149 7.96 -15.10 -3.85
N ASN A 150 9.01 -15.52 -3.11
CA ASN A 150 10.28 -14.80 -2.86
C ASN A 150 10.19 -13.30 -2.49
N LEU A 151 8.99 -12.77 -2.30
CA LEU A 151 8.65 -11.37 -2.18
C LEU A 151 7.39 -11.32 -1.34
N VAL A 152 7.54 -10.89 -0.09
CA VAL A 152 6.43 -10.67 0.82
C VAL A 152 6.23 -9.16 0.90
N ILE A 153 5.04 -8.71 0.53
CA ILE A 153 4.66 -7.29 0.58
C ILE A 153 3.41 -7.17 1.45
N ASN A 154 3.55 -6.45 2.56
CA ASN A 154 2.46 -6.18 3.48
C ASN A 154 2.12 -4.68 3.50
N GLY A 155 0.82 -4.37 3.46
CA GLY A 155 0.32 -3.00 3.65
C GLY A 155 0.35 -2.11 2.41
N ILE A 156 0.75 -2.62 1.23
CA ILE A 156 0.83 -1.80 0.01
C ILE A 156 -0.54 -1.39 -0.52
N THR A 157 -1.56 -2.23 -0.34
CA THR A 157 -2.91 -1.97 -0.87
C THR A 157 -3.61 -0.94 0.01
N LEU A 158 -3.40 -1.05 1.33
CA LEU A 158 -3.91 -0.16 2.35
C LEU A 158 -3.17 1.19 2.38
N ASN A 159 -1.86 1.21 2.18
CA ASN A 159 -1.02 2.41 2.31
C ASN A 159 -0.53 2.92 0.95
N GLN A 160 -1.47 3.28 0.08
CA GLN A 160 -1.14 3.88 -1.21
C GLN A 160 -0.42 5.22 -1.04
N ALA A 161 0.65 5.42 -1.80
CA ALA A 161 1.49 6.61 -1.73
C ALA A 161 2.02 6.93 -0.30
N VAL A 162 2.34 5.89 0.49
CA VAL A 162 2.90 5.97 1.85
C VAL A 162 4.05 6.97 2.03
N VAL A 163 4.84 7.22 1.00
CA VAL A 163 5.94 8.20 1.02
C VAL A 163 5.47 9.63 1.28
N LEU A 164 4.18 9.93 1.05
CA LEU A 164 3.59 11.24 1.26
C LEU A 164 3.24 11.53 2.72
N ALA A 165 3.11 10.51 3.57
CA ALA A 165 2.77 10.66 4.98
C ALA A 165 3.77 11.60 5.68
N ALA A 166 3.30 12.55 6.49
CA ALA A 166 4.10 13.63 7.07
C ALA A 166 5.28 13.13 7.89
N HIS A 167 5.14 11.98 8.56
CA HIS A 167 6.22 11.37 9.35
C HIS A 167 7.22 10.56 8.50
N ILE A 168 6.90 10.24 7.24
CA ILE A 168 7.75 9.52 6.28
C ILE A 168 8.41 10.48 5.28
N ARG A 169 7.69 11.52 4.87
CA ARG A 169 8.12 12.56 3.91
C ARG A 169 9.53 13.10 4.19
N PRO A 170 9.96 13.33 5.46
CA PRO A 170 11.32 13.80 5.77
C PRO A 170 12.43 12.85 5.33
N SER A 171 12.14 11.57 5.07
CA SER A 171 13.11 10.59 4.54
C SER A 171 13.26 10.63 3.02
N PHE A 172 12.54 11.51 2.32
CA PHE A 172 12.50 11.61 0.87
C PHE A 172 12.81 13.04 0.37
N VAL A 173 13.18 13.13 -0.91
CA VAL A 173 13.25 14.38 -1.68
C VAL A 173 12.20 14.29 -2.77
N PHE A 174 11.36 15.32 -2.88
CA PHE A 174 10.29 15.41 -3.87
C PHE A 174 10.60 16.50 -4.90
N LYS A 175 10.15 16.30 -6.13
CA LYS A 175 10.19 17.31 -7.19
C LYS A 175 8.93 17.23 -8.02
N LEU A 176 8.30 18.38 -8.27
CA LEU A 176 7.27 18.49 -9.31
C LEU A 176 7.97 18.31 -10.67
N VAL A 177 7.53 17.31 -11.42
CA VAL A 177 8.07 16.99 -12.75
C VAL A 177 7.29 17.76 -13.81
N GLU A 178 5.98 17.59 -13.81
CA GLU A 178 5.09 18.19 -14.79
C GLU A 178 3.64 18.25 -14.29
N ARG A 179 2.78 18.80 -15.14
CA ARG A 179 1.33 18.74 -15.01
C ARG A 179 0.78 18.00 -16.21
N GLU A 180 -0.10 17.05 -15.97
CA GLU A 180 -0.74 16.27 -17.03
C GLU A 180 -2.26 16.36 -16.94
N GLN A 181 -2.94 15.96 -18.01
CA GLN A 181 -4.40 15.83 -18.03
C GLN A 181 -4.75 14.35 -17.99
N PHE A 182 -5.51 13.94 -16.97
CA PHE A 182 -5.98 12.56 -16.82
C PHE A 182 -7.50 12.59 -16.57
N GLU A 183 -8.26 11.90 -17.43
CA GLU A 183 -9.73 11.86 -17.35
C GLU A 183 -10.39 13.25 -17.24
N GLY A 184 -9.84 14.26 -17.92
CA GLY A 184 -10.34 15.64 -17.91
C GLY A 184 -9.99 16.44 -16.65
N ARG A 185 -9.05 15.96 -15.82
CA ARG A 185 -8.56 16.64 -14.62
C ARG A 185 -7.07 16.95 -14.76
N GLU A 186 -6.67 18.14 -14.33
CA GLU A 186 -5.25 18.49 -14.19
C GLU A 186 -4.66 17.71 -13.00
N MET A 187 -3.56 17.00 -13.26
CA MET A 187 -2.82 16.19 -12.30
C MET A 187 -1.40 16.72 -12.16
N PHE A 188 -0.85 16.65 -10.95
CA PHE A 188 0.56 16.96 -10.69
C PHE A 188 1.38 15.67 -10.68
N VAL A 189 2.41 15.60 -11.53
CA VAL A 189 3.33 14.46 -11.56
C VAL A 189 4.52 14.77 -10.66
N ILE A 190 4.70 13.96 -9.61
CA ILE A 190 5.76 14.15 -8.61
C ILE A 190 6.76 13.00 -8.69
N SER A 191 8.03 13.34 -8.82
CA SER A 191 9.12 12.38 -8.63
C SER A 191 9.63 12.43 -7.20
N TYR A 192 10.04 11.29 -6.67
CA TYR A 192 10.64 11.22 -5.34
C TYR A 192 11.80 10.26 -5.27
N GLN A 193 12.73 10.54 -4.36
CA GLN A 193 13.87 9.69 -4.06
C GLN A 193 14.08 9.62 -2.55
N GLN A 194 14.25 8.40 -2.02
CA GLN A 194 14.61 8.21 -0.62
C GLN A 194 16.02 8.77 -0.37
N LYS A 195 16.16 9.67 0.61
CA LYS A 195 17.45 10.27 1.03
C LYS A 195 17.96 9.70 2.35
N SER A 196 17.10 9.11 3.16
CA SER A 196 17.47 8.44 4.42
C SER A 196 16.53 7.27 4.71
N LYS A 197 16.94 6.37 5.60
CA LYS A 197 16.04 5.32 6.10
C LYS A 197 14.83 5.94 6.81
N SER A 198 13.71 5.25 6.76
CA SER A 198 12.51 5.57 7.54
C SER A 198 12.27 4.42 8.53
N PRO A 199 12.02 4.68 9.81
CA PRO A 199 11.64 3.62 10.77
C PRO A 199 10.22 3.06 10.52
N TYR A 200 9.52 3.57 9.51
CA TYR A 200 8.18 3.15 9.10
C TYR A 200 8.19 2.31 7.82
N ILE A 201 9.38 2.12 7.21
CA ILE A 201 9.57 1.32 5.98
C ILE A 201 10.69 0.33 6.24
N SER A 202 10.32 -0.95 6.37
CA SER A 202 11.29 -2.01 6.61
C SER A 202 11.52 -2.81 5.34
N VAL A 203 12.79 -2.99 4.99
CA VAL A 203 13.24 -3.83 3.86
C VAL A 203 14.23 -4.86 4.39
N ASN A 204 13.85 -6.13 4.38
CA ASN A 204 14.69 -7.26 4.80
C ASN A 204 15.23 -7.17 6.24
N GLU A 205 14.60 -6.42 7.16
CA GLU A 205 15.16 -6.20 8.50
C GLU A 205 15.14 -7.46 9.41
N GLU A 206 14.40 -8.52 9.07
CA GLU A 206 14.22 -9.69 9.96
C GLU A 206 14.54 -11.09 9.37
N ASN A 207 15.06 -11.24 8.14
CA ASN A 207 15.14 -12.57 7.52
C ASN A 207 16.56 -13.07 7.16
N LYS A 208 16.89 -14.28 7.66
CA LYS A 208 17.94 -15.19 7.12
C LYS A 208 17.49 -15.90 5.83
N SER A 209 16.43 -15.42 5.18
CA SER A 209 15.82 -16.04 4.01
C SER A 209 16.18 -15.26 2.74
N ASP A 210 16.29 -15.95 1.60
CA ASP A 210 16.54 -15.34 0.30
C ASP A 210 15.34 -14.54 -0.26
N LYS A 211 14.28 -14.31 0.54
CA LYS A 211 13.08 -13.58 0.14
C LYS A 211 13.21 -12.08 0.45
N LEU A 212 12.78 -11.24 -0.49
CA LEU A 212 12.60 -9.81 -0.29
C LEU A 212 11.35 -9.57 0.59
N PHE A 213 11.51 -8.83 1.68
CA PHE A 213 10.40 -8.46 2.58
C PHE A 213 10.26 -6.94 2.57
N LEU A 214 9.05 -6.45 2.28
CA LEU A 214 8.68 -5.03 2.33
C LEU A 214 7.46 -4.86 3.22
N GLU A 215 7.60 -4.03 4.26
CA GLU A 215 6.53 -3.70 5.18
C GLU A 215 6.42 -2.18 5.37
N PHE A 216 5.17 -1.72 5.39
CA PHE A 216 4.80 -0.36 5.73
C PHE A 216 4.11 -0.34 7.08
N ASP A 217 4.74 0.31 8.06
CA ASP A 217 4.25 0.41 9.42
C ASP A 217 3.93 1.87 9.77
N VAL A 218 2.82 2.35 9.23
CA VAL A 218 2.44 3.77 9.15
C VAL A 218 1.61 4.23 10.37
N ASP A 219 1.13 3.30 11.19
CA ASP A 219 0.16 3.54 12.28
C ASP A 219 0.64 3.15 13.67
N THR A 220 1.81 2.54 13.78
CA THR A 220 2.32 2.12 15.08
C THR A 220 2.74 3.36 15.88
N PRO A 221 2.15 3.58 17.08
CA PRO A 221 2.53 4.71 17.94
C PRO A 221 4.03 4.70 18.22
N ASP A 222 4.64 5.88 18.36
CA ASP A 222 6.09 6.04 18.60
C ASP A 222 6.60 5.19 19.79
N SER A 223 5.78 5.03 20.83
CA SER A 223 6.09 4.22 22.02
C SER A 223 6.22 2.72 21.74
N VAL A 224 5.64 2.22 20.65
CA VAL A 224 5.70 0.79 20.25
C VAL A 224 6.90 0.55 19.32
N LYS A 225 7.36 1.56 18.58
CA LYS A 225 8.59 1.49 17.76
C LYS A 225 9.86 1.44 18.62
N GLU A 226 9.87 2.10 19.78
CA GLU A 226 10.98 2.01 20.73
C GLU A 226 11.15 0.59 21.30
N LEU A 227 10.06 -0.14 21.56
CA LEU A 227 10.10 -1.53 22.01
C LEU A 227 10.59 -2.49 20.92
N GLY A 228 10.21 -2.26 19.66
CA GLY A 228 10.74 -2.99 18.51
C GLY A 228 12.20 -2.66 18.17
N ALA A 229 12.75 -1.56 18.70
CA ALA A 229 14.17 -1.23 18.62
C ALA A 229 14.97 -1.76 19.83
N LEU A 230 14.34 -1.92 20.99
CA LEU A 230 14.92 -2.45 22.23
C LEU A 230 14.92 -3.98 22.32
N LEU A 231 14.18 -4.66 21.43
CA LEU A 231 14.21 -6.12 21.28
C LEU A 231 15.04 -6.58 20.06
N ARG A 232 15.84 -5.69 19.46
CA ARG A 232 16.84 -5.99 18.42
C ARG A 232 18.16 -6.44 19.01
#